data_AF-A0A8T2SDR6-F1
#
_entry.id   AF-A0A8T2SDR6-F1
#
_cell.length_a   1.000
_cell.length_b   1.000
_cell.length_c   1.000
_cell.angle_alpha   90.00
_cell.angle_beta   90.00
_cell.angle_gamma   90.00
#
_symmetry.space_group_name_H-M   'P 1'
#
loop_
_entity.id
_entity.type
_entity.pdbx_description
1 polymer ?
#
loop_
_entity_poly.entity_id
_entity_poly.type
_entity_poly.pdbx_seq_one_letter_code
_entity_poly.pdbx_strand_id
1 'polypeptide(L)'
;MEAWCKKNGAMYTYIATEKDNEASVKLFTEKLGYSKFRTPAILVQPVYASYKKAKSGVKIVELPVDKAEALYRDIFRDREFFPSDVDAIIKSKLHRGTWIAVWKDEVKHVKGEKKQVVSITDSDSSDEEESPIALSSSWAVLSIWKCHEIFKLQVKGAPLHTRLAVTAARLLGKLLRKLGTIPTPPNVFKPFGLELLYGLHCHGDRGGELVSELCWFAHNLAKKEGCAVLATEMGSCDPMRSWVPHWQSLSCDEDLWCIKHLCPSSTPEEGKDWCSSASPSSLFVDPRDF
;
A
#
# COMPACT_ATOMS: atom_id res chain seq x y z
N MET A 1 -3.49 11.06 26.04
CA MET A 1 -3.54 9.98 25.04
C MET A 1 -2.87 8.71 25.58
N GLU A 2 -1.57 8.71 25.89
CA GLU A 2 -0.85 7.53 26.42
C GLU A 2 -1.55 6.82 27.59
N ALA A 3 -2.00 7.56 28.60
CA ALA A 3 -2.72 7.01 29.75
C ALA A 3 -4.04 6.32 29.35
N TRP A 4 -4.73 6.84 28.33
CA TRP A 4 -5.94 6.22 27.78
C TRP A 4 -5.59 4.95 27.02
N CYS A 5 -4.56 4.97 26.16
CA CYS A 5 -4.12 3.77 25.42
C CYS A 5 -3.74 2.64 26.39
N LYS A 6 -2.94 2.96 27.42
CA LYS A 6 -2.54 2.02 28.48
C LYS A 6 -3.75 1.46 29.22
N LYS A 7 -4.73 2.29 29.58
CA LYS A 7 -5.97 1.85 30.24
C LYS A 7 -6.80 0.90 29.37
N ASN A 8 -6.69 1.00 28.05
CA ASN A 8 -7.37 0.14 27.08
C ASN A 8 -6.50 -1.03 26.60
N GLY A 9 -5.40 -1.35 27.31
CA GLY A 9 -4.59 -2.53 27.03
C GLY A 9 -3.55 -2.36 25.92
N ALA A 10 -3.30 -1.14 25.44
CA ALA A 10 -2.22 -0.91 24.49
C ALA A 10 -0.86 -1.14 25.15
N MET A 11 -0.05 -2.03 24.57
CA MET A 11 1.32 -2.29 24.99
C MET A 11 2.27 -1.22 24.46
N TYR A 12 2.07 -0.80 23.22
CA TYR A 12 2.89 0.19 22.54
C TYR A 12 2.07 1.39 22.10
N THR A 13 2.73 2.53 21.94
CA THR A 13 2.22 3.69 21.20
C THR A 13 3.31 4.16 20.25
N TYR A 14 2.92 4.59 19.05
CA TYR A 14 3.84 5.20 18.10
C TYR A 14 3.26 6.49 17.56
N ILE A 15 4.13 7.30 16.98
CA ILE A 15 3.81 8.54 16.28
C ILE A 15 4.65 8.61 15.02
N ALA A 16 4.06 9.14 13.95
CA ALA A 16 4.73 9.45 12.70
C ALA A 16 5.02 10.96 12.65
N THR A 17 6.20 11.35 12.18
CA THR A 17 6.61 12.74 11.97
C THR A 17 7.69 12.81 10.90
N GLU A 18 7.70 13.89 10.11
CA GLU A 18 8.79 14.12 9.16
C GLU A 18 10.13 14.14 9.89
N LYS A 19 11.14 13.49 9.29
CA LYS A 19 12.46 13.31 9.90
C LYS A 19 13.17 14.63 10.21
N ASP A 20 12.88 15.67 9.44
CA ASP A 20 13.43 17.03 9.57
C ASP A 20 12.57 17.95 10.45
N ASN A 21 11.42 17.50 10.94
CA ASN A 21 10.64 18.22 11.94
C ASN A 21 11.29 18.10 13.33
N GLU A 22 12.39 18.84 13.53
CA GLU A 22 13.19 18.79 14.76
C GLU A 22 12.37 19.02 16.02
N ALA A 23 11.35 19.89 15.96
CA ALA A 23 10.51 20.21 17.11
C ALA A 23 9.71 18.99 17.57
N SER A 24 9.05 18.30 16.65
CA SER A 24 8.32 17.05 16.94
C SER A 24 9.29 15.95 17.38
N VAL A 25 10.41 15.77 16.68
CA VAL A 25 11.39 14.73 17.03
C VAL A 25 11.88 14.92 18.46
N LYS A 26 12.35 16.13 18.83
CA LYS A 26 12.84 16.42 20.19
C LYS A 26 11.75 16.28 21.24
N LEU A 27 10.51 16.72 20.95
CA LEU A 27 9.39 16.53 21.86
C LEU A 27 9.18 15.06 22.20
N PHE A 28 9.11 14.19 21.19
CA PHE A 28 8.84 12.78 21.42
C PHE A 28 10.03 12.02 22.00
N THR A 29 11.25 12.24 21.49
CA THR A 29 12.42 11.46 21.92
C THR A 29 13.06 11.97 23.21
N GLU A 30 13.06 13.27 23.47
CA GLU A 30 13.75 13.84 24.64
C GLU A 30 12.82 14.11 25.81
N LYS A 31 11.55 14.48 25.56
CA LYS A 31 10.60 14.83 26.63
C LYS A 31 9.60 13.74 26.96
N LEU A 32 9.10 13.03 25.95
CA LEU A 32 8.03 12.04 26.13
C LEU A 32 8.56 10.60 26.20
N GLY A 33 9.86 10.37 26.04
CA GLY A 33 10.51 9.06 26.23
C GLY A 33 10.20 8.05 25.13
N TYR A 34 9.93 8.51 23.91
CA TYR A 34 9.86 7.64 22.73
C TYR A 34 11.27 7.36 22.20
N SER A 35 11.42 6.23 21.53
CA SER A 35 12.63 5.90 20.76
C SER A 35 12.33 5.97 19.26
N LYS A 36 13.32 6.41 18.48
CA LYS A 36 13.25 6.31 17.02
C LYS A 36 13.13 4.84 16.64
N PHE A 37 12.22 4.52 15.74
CA PHE A 37 11.81 3.15 15.49
C PHE A 37 11.93 2.78 14.02
N ARG A 38 11.14 3.38 13.12
CA ARG A 38 11.17 3.05 11.68
C ARG A 38 11.18 4.31 10.85
N THR A 39 11.61 4.15 9.60
CA THR A 39 11.62 5.23 8.61
C THR A 39 10.94 4.76 7.34
N PRO A 40 9.60 4.74 7.29
CA PRO A 40 8.90 4.39 6.07
C PRO A 40 9.02 5.51 5.02
N ALA A 41 8.71 5.16 3.77
CA ALA A 41 8.55 6.08 2.67
C ALA A 41 7.08 6.11 2.25
N ILE A 42 6.55 7.32 2.08
CA ILE A 42 5.20 7.55 1.54
C ILE A 42 5.34 7.82 0.05
N LEU A 43 4.88 6.90 -0.78
CA LEU A 43 4.97 6.99 -2.24
C LEU A 43 3.62 7.41 -2.82
N VAL A 44 3.63 8.50 -3.59
CA VAL A 44 2.40 9.07 -4.18
C VAL A 44 2.44 8.99 -5.70
N GLN A 45 1.49 8.23 -6.27
CA GLN A 45 1.28 8.11 -7.70
C GLN A 45 0.15 9.05 -8.16
N PRO A 46 0.39 9.98 -9.09
CA PRO A 46 -0.68 10.77 -9.67
C PRO A 46 -1.58 9.93 -10.59
N VAL A 47 -2.89 10.17 -10.50
CA VAL A 47 -3.90 9.59 -11.40
C VAL A 47 -4.04 10.46 -12.65
N TYR A 48 -3.49 9.98 -13.74
CA TYR A 48 -3.45 10.67 -15.03
C TYR A 48 -4.79 10.69 -15.76
N ALA A 49 -4.92 11.63 -16.69
CA ALA A 49 -6.11 11.75 -17.53
C ALA A 49 -6.35 10.55 -18.48
N SER A 50 -5.31 9.79 -18.82
CA SER A 50 -5.40 8.64 -19.73
C SER A 50 -5.41 7.33 -18.96
N TYR A 51 -6.25 6.38 -19.39
CA TYR A 51 -6.19 5.00 -18.89
C TYR A 51 -4.90 4.32 -19.32
N LYS A 52 -4.38 3.45 -18.46
CA LYS A 52 -3.21 2.62 -18.75
C LYS A 52 -3.65 1.23 -19.18
N LYS A 53 -3.10 0.74 -20.28
CA LYS A 53 -3.36 -0.64 -20.72
C LYS A 53 -2.41 -1.56 -19.97
N ALA A 54 -2.94 -2.66 -19.44
CA ALA A 54 -2.13 -3.67 -18.79
C ALA A 54 -1.18 -4.36 -19.78
N LYS A 55 -0.04 -4.82 -19.26
CA LYS A 55 0.84 -5.88 -19.76
C LYS A 55 0.08 -6.93 -20.58
N SER A 56 0.28 -7.08 -21.90
CA SER A 56 -0.43 -8.14 -22.66
C SER A 56 -0.18 -9.54 -22.08
N GLY A 57 1.00 -9.77 -21.50
CA GLY A 57 1.41 -11.00 -20.79
C GLY A 57 0.98 -11.11 -19.33
N VAL A 58 0.28 -10.12 -18.76
CA VAL A 58 -0.11 -10.11 -17.33
C VAL A 58 -1.59 -10.46 -17.20
N LYS A 59 -1.91 -11.30 -16.22
CA LYS A 59 -3.29 -11.59 -15.77
C LYS A 59 -3.45 -11.01 -14.37
N ILE A 60 -4.46 -10.17 -14.18
CA ILE A 60 -4.84 -9.61 -12.87
C ILE A 60 -6.21 -10.19 -12.51
N VAL A 61 -6.34 -10.72 -11.30
CA VAL A 61 -7.56 -11.35 -10.78
C VAL A 61 -7.84 -10.83 -9.38
N GLU A 62 -9.11 -10.58 -9.07
CA GLU A 62 -9.53 -10.25 -7.71
C GLU A 62 -9.61 -11.53 -6.87
N LEU A 63 -9.09 -11.49 -5.65
CA LEU A 63 -9.17 -12.60 -4.72
C LEU A 63 -10.47 -12.54 -3.93
N PRO A 64 -11.15 -13.68 -3.72
CA PRO A 64 -12.20 -13.79 -2.72
C PRO A 64 -11.68 -13.41 -1.33
N VAL A 65 -12.55 -12.82 -0.49
CA VAL A 65 -12.21 -12.32 0.85
C VAL A 65 -11.45 -13.35 1.68
N ASP A 66 -11.94 -14.59 1.75
CA ASP A 66 -11.32 -15.64 2.57
C ASP A 66 -9.92 -16.02 2.06
N LYS A 67 -9.70 -15.97 0.74
CA LYS A 67 -8.39 -16.22 0.12
C LYS A 67 -7.43 -15.07 0.36
N ALA A 68 -7.90 -13.83 0.29
CA ALA A 68 -7.10 -12.65 0.59
C ALA A 68 -6.65 -12.64 2.06
N GLU A 69 -7.57 -13.00 2.97
CA GLU A 69 -7.26 -13.11 4.40
C GLU A 69 -6.20 -14.17 4.67
N ALA A 70 -6.41 -15.39 4.17
CA ALA A 70 -5.46 -16.49 4.34
C ALA A 70 -4.07 -16.13 3.78
N LEU A 71 -4.03 -15.50 2.59
CA LEU A 71 -2.78 -15.07 1.97
C LEU A 71 -2.06 -14.01 2.80
N TYR A 72 -2.77 -13.02 3.33
CA TYR A 72 -2.15 -11.99 4.17
C TYR A 72 -1.64 -12.54 5.50
N ARG A 73 -2.38 -13.46 6.13
CA ARG A 73 -1.93 -14.17 7.34
C ARG A 73 -0.75 -15.10 7.10
N ASP A 74 -0.49 -15.50 5.87
CA ASP A 74 0.69 -16.29 5.50
C ASP A 74 1.90 -15.37 5.26
N ILE A 75 1.73 -14.32 4.44
CA ILE A 75 2.82 -13.40 4.06
C ILE A 75 3.28 -12.52 5.23
N PHE A 76 2.35 -11.99 6.02
CA PHE A 76 2.59 -10.90 6.95
C PHE A 76 2.55 -11.32 8.42
N ARG A 77 2.37 -12.61 8.75
CA ARG A 77 2.23 -13.11 10.13
C ARG A 77 3.26 -12.53 11.10
N ASP A 78 4.52 -12.52 10.67
CA ASP A 78 5.66 -12.12 11.48
C ASP A 78 6.12 -10.69 11.17
N ARG A 79 5.31 -9.91 10.46
CA ARG A 79 5.62 -8.51 10.11
C ARG A 79 5.12 -7.59 11.22
N GLU A 80 5.94 -6.60 11.52
CA GLU A 80 5.58 -5.56 12.49
C GLU A 80 4.31 -4.84 12.02
N PHE A 81 3.43 -4.51 12.97
CA PHE A 81 2.11 -3.89 12.76
C PHE A 81 1.14 -4.70 11.91
N PHE A 82 1.41 -5.98 11.65
CA PHE A 82 0.39 -6.83 11.05
C PHE A 82 -0.78 -7.02 12.04
N PRO A 83 -2.01 -6.59 11.67
CA PRO A 83 -3.14 -6.62 12.59
C PRO A 83 -3.63 -8.05 12.78
N SER A 84 -3.83 -8.46 14.04
CA SER A 84 -4.41 -9.77 14.36
C SER A 84 -5.83 -9.92 13.78
N ASP A 85 -6.54 -8.80 13.63
CA ASP A 85 -7.88 -8.66 13.06
C ASP A 85 -7.87 -8.22 11.59
N VAL A 86 -6.89 -8.65 10.79
CA VAL A 86 -6.82 -8.34 9.34
C VAL A 86 -8.12 -8.66 8.59
N ASP A 87 -8.90 -9.62 9.08
CA ASP A 87 -10.20 -9.96 8.51
C ASP A 87 -11.23 -8.83 8.63
N ALA A 88 -11.18 -8.04 9.71
CA ALA A 88 -12.01 -6.85 9.86
C ALA A 88 -11.64 -5.77 8.84
N ILE A 89 -10.37 -5.69 8.45
CA ILE A 89 -9.91 -4.78 7.40
C ILE A 89 -10.44 -5.26 6.05
N ILE A 90 -10.26 -6.54 5.69
CA ILE A 90 -10.67 -7.08 4.39
C ILE A 90 -12.20 -7.08 4.23
N LYS A 91 -12.96 -7.32 5.31
CA LYS A 91 -14.44 -7.27 5.29
C LYS A 91 -15.00 -5.85 5.37
N SER A 92 -14.16 -4.83 5.54
CA SER A 92 -14.59 -3.43 5.64
C SER A 92 -15.24 -2.95 4.35
N LYS A 93 -16.25 -2.07 4.46
CA LYS A 93 -16.83 -1.37 3.29
C LYS A 93 -15.83 -0.45 2.59
N LEU A 94 -14.77 -0.04 3.29
CA LEU A 94 -13.70 0.81 2.76
C LEU A 94 -12.63 -0.01 2.03
N HIS A 95 -12.56 -1.32 2.28
CA HIS A 95 -11.76 -2.22 1.47
C HIS A 95 -12.43 -2.38 0.10
N ARG A 96 -11.70 -1.99 -0.96
CA ARG A 96 -12.22 -2.08 -2.32
C ARG A 96 -12.11 -3.50 -2.88
N GLY A 97 -11.08 -4.23 -2.46
CA GLY A 97 -10.72 -5.55 -2.97
C GLY A 97 -9.23 -5.81 -2.83
N THR A 98 -8.84 -7.07 -3.04
CA THR A 98 -7.46 -7.54 -3.11
C THR A 98 -7.24 -8.15 -4.49
N TRP A 99 -6.19 -7.72 -5.20
CA TRP A 99 -5.87 -8.23 -6.53
C TRP A 99 -4.52 -8.89 -6.56
N ILE A 100 -4.45 -9.99 -7.29
CA ILE A 100 -3.24 -10.72 -7.58
C ILE A 100 -2.89 -10.61 -9.06
N ALA A 101 -1.61 -10.44 -9.36
CA ALA A 101 -1.07 -10.42 -10.70
C ALA A 101 -0.10 -11.58 -10.92
N VAL A 102 -0.20 -12.22 -12.08
CA VAL A 102 0.64 -13.34 -12.51
C VAL A 102 0.96 -13.23 -14.00
N TRP A 103 2.02 -13.90 -14.44
CA TRP A 103 2.35 -14.00 -15.86
C TRP A 103 1.55 -15.09 -16.59
N LYS A 104 0.99 -14.76 -17.75
CA LYS A 104 0.11 -15.65 -18.53
C LYS A 104 0.83 -16.87 -19.14
N ASP A 105 2.12 -16.77 -19.39
CA ASP A 105 2.98 -17.85 -19.88
C ASP A 105 3.23 -18.89 -18.78
N GLU A 106 3.51 -18.46 -17.56
CA GLU A 106 3.72 -19.34 -16.40
C GLU A 106 2.45 -20.13 -16.03
N VAL A 107 1.26 -19.57 -16.29
CA VAL A 107 -0.03 -20.26 -16.11
C VAL A 107 -0.26 -21.37 -17.15
N LYS A 108 0.41 -21.33 -18.30
CA LYS A 108 0.17 -22.25 -19.43
C LYS A 108 1.09 -23.48 -19.46
N HIS A 109 2.18 -23.48 -18.69
CA HIS A 109 3.24 -24.49 -18.80
C HIS A 109 3.04 -25.77 -17.95
N VAL A 110 1.99 -25.86 -17.13
CA VAL A 110 1.69 -27.09 -16.36
C VAL A 110 0.80 -28.04 -17.17
N LYS A 111 1.35 -28.62 -18.24
CA LYS A 111 0.78 -29.80 -18.92
C LYS A 111 1.72 -30.99 -18.69
N GLY A 112 1.58 -31.68 -17.56
CA GLY A 112 2.31 -32.93 -17.35
C GLY A 112 2.30 -33.50 -15.94
N GLU A 113 2.20 -32.66 -14.90
CA GLU A 113 2.26 -33.12 -13.51
C GLU A 113 1.07 -32.60 -12.70
N LYS A 114 0.51 -33.47 -11.87
CA LYS A 114 -0.74 -33.29 -11.14
C LYS A 114 -0.61 -32.15 -10.12
N LYS A 115 -1.65 -31.29 -10.10
CA LYS A 115 -1.98 -30.24 -9.12
C LYS A 115 -0.94 -29.13 -8.96
N GLN A 116 -1.28 -27.95 -9.49
CA GLN A 116 -1.09 -26.62 -8.90
C GLN A 116 -1.40 -25.57 -9.99
N VAL A 117 -2.69 -25.36 -10.27
CA VAL A 117 -3.19 -24.30 -11.15
C VAL A 117 -4.07 -23.38 -10.31
N VAL A 118 -3.90 -22.06 -10.48
CA VAL A 118 -4.81 -21.03 -9.97
C VAL A 118 -6.21 -21.24 -10.58
N SER A 119 -7.00 -22.11 -9.95
CA SER A 119 -8.43 -22.21 -10.12
C SER A 119 -9.08 -21.18 -9.20
N ILE A 120 -9.01 -19.90 -9.58
CA ILE A 120 -9.99 -18.92 -9.08
C ILE A 120 -11.14 -18.99 -10.07
N THR A 121 -11.97 -20.03 -9.94
CA THR A 121 -13.27 -20.09 -10.59
C THR A 121 -14.27 -19.42 -9.67
N ASP A 122 -15.01 -18.43 -10.20
CA ASP A 122 -16.27 -18.03 -9.60
C ASP A 122 -17.22 -19.25 -9.56
N SER A 123 -18.02 -19.33 -8.49
CA SER A 123 -19.24 -20.13 -8.28
C SER A 123 -19.15 -21.52 -7.61
N ASP A 124 -19.92 -21.62 -6.52
CA ASP A 124 -20.78 -22.75 -6.09
C ASP A 124 -20.35 -24.16 -6.49
N SER A 125 -19.49 -24.78 -5.70
CA SER A 125 -19.58 -26.23 -5.48
C SER A 125 -18.92 -26.59 -4.16
N SER A 126 -19.70 -27.25 -3.32
CA SER A 126 -19.29 -27.85 -2.06
C SER A 126 -18.26 -28.95 -2.26
N ASP A 127 -17.41 -29.09 -1.24
CA ASP A 127 -16.50 -30.19 -0.94
C ASP A 127 -15.17 -30.20 -1.71
N GLU A 128 -14.10 -29.71 -1.06
CA GLU A 128 -12.89 -30.49 -0.72
C GLU A 128 -11.82 -29.57 -0.08
N GLU A 129 -11.02 -30.13 0.82
CA GLU A 129 -9.97 -29.47 1.61
C GLU A 129 -8.99 -28.64 0.74
N GLU A 130 -9.11 -27.31 0.82
CA GLU A 130 -8.32 -26.37 0.00
C GLU A 130 -6.93 -26.10 0.57
N SER A 131 -5.93 -26.74 -0.04
CA SER A 131 -4.49 -26.38 0.05
C SER A 131 -4.18 -25.07 -0.70
N PRO A 132 -3.02 -24.41 -0.44
CA PRO A 132 -2.81 -22.99 -0.74
C PRO A 132 -2.77 -22.66 -2.23
N ILE A 133 -3.01 -21.37 -2.53
CA ILE A 133 -3.03 -20.81 -3.88
C ILE A 133 -1.73 -21.20 -4.60
N ALA A 134 -1.86 -22.05 -5.61
CA ALA A 134 -0.77 -22.48 -6.47
C ALA A 134 -0.34 -21.36 -7.41
N LEU A 135 0.51 -20.46 -6.94
CA LEU A 135 0.90 -19.27 -7.69
C LEU A 135 2.02 -19.58 -8.69
N SER A 136 2.04 -18.84 -9.80
CA SER A 136 3.12 -18.88 -10.78
C SER A 136 4.48 -18.60 -10.12
N SER A 137 5.58 -18.94 -10.79
CA SER A 137 6.92 -18.74 -10.23
C SER A 137 7.17 -17.27 -9.82
N SER A 138 6.56 -16.32 -10.53
CA SER A 138 6.46 -14.92 -10.08
C SER A 138 5.01 -14.46 -9.93
N TRP A 139 4.69 -13.79 -8.82
CA TRP A 139 3.37 -13.21 -8.55
C TRP A 139 3.49 -11.94 -7.70
N ALA A 140 2.46 -11.10 -7.72
CA ALA A 140 2.34 -9.95 -6.84
C ALA A 140 0.90 -9.76 -6.37
N VAL A 141 0.71 -9.17 -5.19
CA VAL A 141 -0.59 -8.87 -4.59
C VAL A 141 -0.60 -7.45 -4.03
N LEU A 142 -1.76 -6.79 -4.09
CA LEU A 142 -2.04 -5.59 -3.32
C LEU A 142 -3.54 -5.47 -3.01
N SER A 143 -3.86 -4.67 -2.00
CA SER A 143 -5.23 -4.26 -1.70
C SER A 143 -5.39 -2.75 -1.85
N ILE A 144 -6.64 -2.31 -2.05
CA ILE A 144 -6.98 -0.90 -2.19
C ILE A 144 -7.98 -0.49 -1.09
N TRP A 145 -7.72 0.64 -0.44
CA TRP A 145 -8.57 1.25 0.57
C TRP A 145 -9.12 2.61 0.09
N LYS A 146 -10.43 2.81 0.26
CA LYS A 146 -11.18 3.95 -0.30
C LYS A 146 -11.17 5.18 0.61
N CYS A 147 -10.00 5.79 0.82
CA CYS A 147 -9.88 7.02 1.63
C CYS A 147 -10.79 8.16 1.14
N HIS A 148 -11.09 8.22 -0.16
CA HIS A 148 -11.99 9.21 -0.75
C HIS A 148 -13.44 9.17 -0.25
N GLU A 149 -13.89 8.07 0.37
CA GLU A 149 -15.20 7.98 1.04
C GLU A 149 -15.18 8.63 2.43
N ILE A 150 -14.00 8.85 3.00
CA ILE A 150 -13.81 9.40 4.36
C ILE A 150 -13.46 10.89 4.29
N PHE A 151 -12.49 11.26 3.46
CA PHE A 151 -12.00 12.63 3.35
C PHE A 151 -11.55 13.00 1.93
N LYS A 152 -11.33 14.29 1.72
CA LYS A 152 -10.75 14.84 0.50
C LYS A 152 -9.50 15.65 0.83
N LEU A 153 -8.53 15.59 -0.06
CA LEU A 153 -7.29 16.33 0.06
C LEU A 153 -7.26 17.53 -0.88
N GLN A 154 -6.46 18.53 -0.53
CA GLN A 154 -6.18 19.67 -1.38
C GLN A 154 -4.77 20.18 -1.10
N VAL A 155 -3.93 20.23 -2.12
CA VAL A 155 -2.60 20.83 -1.99
C VAL A 155 -2.75 22.34 -1.90
N LYS A 156 -2.41 22.90 -0.75
CA LYS A 156 -2.30 24.34 -0.48
C LYS A 156 -0.82 24.72 -0.36
N GLY A 157 -0.51 26.00 -0.51
CA GLY A 157 0.86 26.51 -0.36
C GLY A 157 1.78 26.35 -1.57
N ALA A 158 1.35 25.67 -2.65
CA ALA A 158 2.16 25.58 -3.86
C ALA A 158 2.41 26.97 -4.51
N PRO A 159 3.64 27.27 -4.96
CA PRO A 159 3.97 28.53 -5.62
C PRO A 159 3.09 28.81 -6.84
N LEU A 160 2.83 30.09 -7.13
CA LEU A 160 1.96 30.50 -8.26
C LEU A 160 2.46 29.95 -9.59
N HIS A 161 3.77 29.98 -9.83
CA HIS A 161 4.36 29.46 -11.07
C HIS A 161 4.12 27.95 -11.22
N THR A 162 4.21 27.16 -10.15
CA THR A 162 3.90 25.73 -10.15
C THR A 162 2.42 25.50 -10.50
N ARG A 163 1.53 26.28 -9.90
CA ARG A 163 0.09 26.21 -10.17
C ARG A 163 -0.23 26.54 -11.63
N LEU A 164 0.39 27.58 -12.18
CA LEU A 164 0.25 27.98 -13.58
C LEU A 164 0.82 26.91 -14.52
N ALA A 165 2.00 26.37 -14.25
CA ALA A 165 2.64 25.33 -15.05
C ALA A 165 1.78 24.06 -15.12
N VAL A 166 1.27 23.57 -13.98
CA VAL A 166 0.36 22.41 -13.94
C VAL A 166 -0.95 22.70 -14.66
N THR A 167 -1.49 23.91 -14.53
CA THR A 167 -2.72 24.32 -15.23
C THR A 167 -2.50 24.34 -16.75
N ALA A 168 -1.38 24.91 -17.21
CA ALA A 168 -1.00 24.94 -18.61
C ALA A 168 -0.76 23.53 -19.17
N ALA A 169 -0.02 22.67 -18.45
CA ALA A 169 0.19 21.27 -18.81
C ALA A 169 -1.13 20.51 -18.95
N ARG A 170 -2.10 20.78 -18.07
CA ARG A 170 -3.44 20.20 -18.14
C ARG A 170 -4.25 20.68 -19.33
N LEU A 171 -4.18 21.96 -19.68
CA LEU A 171 -4.84 22.50 -20.87
C LEU A 171 -4.23 21.93 -22.15
N LEU A 172 -2.90 21.89 -22.23
CA LEU A 172 -2.17 21.32 -23.36
C LEU A 172 -2.47 19.83 -23.52
N GLY A 173 -2.47 19.07 -22.43
CA GLY A 173 -2.82 17.65 -22.43
C GLY A 173 -4.25 17.37 -22.90
N LYS A 174 -5.21 18.26 -22.61
CA LYS A 174 -6.58 18.16 -23.15
C LYS A 174 -6.64 18.39 -24.65
N LEU A 175 -5.90 19.38 -25.15
CA LEU A 175 -5.85 19.72 -26.57
C LEU A 175 -5.16 18.63 -27.41
N LEU A 176 -4.07 18.07 -26.87
CA LEU A 176 -3.27 17.04 -27.53
C LEU A 176 -3.77 15.61 -27.26
N ARG A 177 -4.92 15.44 -26.61
CA ARG A 177 -5.49 14.12 -26.28
C ARG A 177 -5.69 13.22 -27.50
N LYS A 178 -5.87 13.81 -28.70
CA LYS A 178 -6.02 13.09 -29.97
C LYS A 178 -4.69 12.70 -30.63
N LEU A 179 -3.56 13.30 -30.22
CA LEU A 179 -2.23 13.05 -30.81
C LEU A 179 -1.37 12.05 -30.02
N GLY A 180 -1.83 11.58 -28.85
CA GLY A 180 -1.16 10.50 -28.12
C GLY A 180 -1.18 10.66 -26.60
N THR A 181 -0.52 9.71 -25.93
CA THR A 181 -0.58 9.40 -24.49
C THR A 181 0.22 10.39 -23.61
N ILE A 182 0.02 11.71 -23.77
CA ILE A 182 0.72 12.67 -22.92
C ILE A 182 0.22 12.50 -21.47
N PRO A 183 1.11 12.19 -20.51
CA PRO A 183 0.74 12.05 -19.11
C PRO A 183 0.25 13.40 -18.59
N THR A 184 -1.07 13.56 -18.53
CA THR A 184 -1.69 14.79 -18.06
C THR A 184 -1.94 14.66 -16.56
N PRO A 185 -1.24 15.43 -15.70
CA PRO A 185 -1.35 15.26 -14.27
C PRO A 185 -2.74 15.68 -13.75
N PRO A 186 -3.16 15.12 -12.61
CA PRO A 186 -4.41 15.49 -11.94
C PRO A 186 -4.40 16.95 -11.46
N ASN A 187 -5.57 17.50 -11.12
CA ASN A 187 -5.64 18.81 -10.48
C ASN A 187 -5.64 18.66 -8.97
N VAL A 188 -4.45 18.67 -8.37
CA VAL A 188 -4.28 18.55 -6.91
C VAL A 188 -4.60 19.84 -6.14
N PHE A 189 -4.87 20.95 -6.83
CA PHE A 189 -5.17 22.25 -6.17
C PHE A 189 -6.65 22.46 -5.87
N LYS A 190 -7.53 21.55 -6.30
CA LYS A 190 -8.94 21.49 -5.91
C LYS A 190 -9.16 20.25 -5.05
N PRO A 191 -10.20 20.20 -4.19
CA PRO A 191 -10.49 19.00 -3.40
C PRO A 191 -10.56 17.74 -4.28
N PHE A 192 -9.80 16.72 -3.90
CA PHE A 192 -9.66 15.46 -4.63
C PHE A 192 -9.70 14.24 -3.71
N GLY A 193 -10.07 13.08 -4.27
CA GLY A 193 -10.02 11.80 -3.58
C GLY A 193 -8.66 11.12 -3.68
N LEU A 194 -8.36 10.29 -2.67
CA LEU A 194 -7.19 9.42 -2.57
C LEU A 194 -7.69 7.97 -2.45
N GLU A 195 -6.99 7.04 -3.09
CA GLU A 195 -7.04 5.62 -2.69
C GLU A 195 -5.67 5.21 -2.14
N LEU A 196 -5.67 4.48 -1.04
CA LEU A 196 -4.47 3.97 -0.42
C LEU A 196 -4.25 2.53 -0.89
N LEU A 197 -3.04 2.21 -1.36
CA LEU A 197 -2.60 0.85 -1.61
C LEU A 197 -1.97 0.32 -0.32
N TYR A 198 -2.31 -0.90 0.07
CA TYR A 198 -1.75 -1.56 1.26
C TYR A 198 -1.60 -3.06 1.03
N GLY A 199 -0.83 -3.71 1.91
CA GLY A 199 -0.54 -5.14 1.80
C GLY A 199 0.15 -5.51 0.48
N LEU A 200 1.02 -4.62 -0.02
CA LEU A 200 1.82 -4.86 -1.21
C LEU A 200 2.83 -5.97 -0.92
N HIS A 201 2.88 -6.98 -1.79
CA HIS A 201 3.88 -8.02 -1.73
C HIS A 201 4.12 -8.61 -3.12
N CYS A 202 5.32 -9.12 -3.36
CA CYS A 202 5.61 -9.90 -4.53
C CYS A 202 6.62 -11.02 -4.25
N HIS A 203 6.52 -12.06 -5.06
CA HIS A 203 7.39 -13.22 -5.04
C HIS A 203 7.95 -13.48 -6.44
N GLY A 204 9.15 -14.06 -6.50
CA GLY A 204 9.84 -14.43 -7.74
C GLY A 204 10.55 -13.26 -8.42
N ASP A 205 11.48 -13.60 -9.31
CA ASP A 205 12.39 -12.63 -9.95
C ASP A 205 11.67 -11.55 -10.78
N ARG A 206 10.47 -11.87 -11.28
CA ARG A 206 9.64 -10.96 -12.08
C ARG A 206 8.48 -10.37 -11.27
N GLY A 207 8.47 -10.55 -9.95
CA GLY A 207 7.41 -10.08 -9.06
C GLY A 207 7.28 -8.55 -9.04
N GLY A 208 8.40 -7.84 -9.06
CA GLY A 208 8.42 -6.37 -9.09
C GLY A 208 7.71 -5.78 -10.31
N GLU A 209 7.92 -6.35 -11.50
CA GLU A 209 7.18 -5.94 -12.71
C GLU A 209 5.65 -6.09 -12.53
N LEU A 210 5.21 -7.14 -11.83
CA LEU A 210 3.79 -7.37 -11.55
C LEU A 210 3.23 -6.35 -10.53
N VAL A 211 4.05 -5.89 -9.57
CA VAL A 211 3.69 -4.77 -8.67
C VAL A 211 3.43 -3.50 -9.47
N SER A 212 4.31 -3.16 -10.43
CA SER A 212 4.10 -1.98 -11.29
C SER A 212 2.79 -2.07 -12.07
N GLU A 213 2.46 -3.25 -12.59
CA GLU A 213 1.22 -3.50 -13.35
C GLU A 213 -0.03 -3.41 -12.46
N LEU A 214 0.04 -3.91 -11.21
CA LEU A 214 -1.02 -3.75 -10.23
C LEU A 214 -1.22 -2.27 -9.84
N CYS A 215 -0.15 -1.49 -9.69
CA CYS A 215 -0.26 -0.05 -9.43
C CYS A 215 -0.95 0.68 -10.59
N TRP A 216 -0.64 0.34 -11.84
CA TRP A 216 -1.32 0.92 -13.00
C TRP A 216 -2.78 0.44 -13.16
N PHE A 217 -3.08 -0.77 -12.72
CA PHE A 217 -4.45 -1.26 -12.61
C PHE A 217 -5.23 -0.47 -11.55
N ALA A 218 -4.68 -0.32 -10.33
CA ALA A 218 -5.25 0.50 -9.27
C ALA A 218 -5.44 1.95 -9.71
N HIS A 219 -4.51 2.50 -10.50
CA HIS A 219 -4.62 3.84 -11.06
C HIS A 219 -5.88 4.00 -11.92
N ASN A 220 -6.20 3.00 -12.73
CA ASN A 220 -7.41 3.01 -13.56
C ASN A 220 -8.69 2.88 -12.73
N LEU A 221 -8.63 2.17 -11.60
CA LEU A 221 -9.72 2.03 -10.65
C LEU A 221 -9.97 3.37 -9.92
N ALA A 222 -8.93 3.98 -9.34
CA ALA A 222 -8.99 5.29 -8.71
C ALA A 222 -9.51 6.39 -9.66
N LYS A 223 -9.11 6.31 -10.92
CA LYS A 223 -9.59 7.21 -11.98
C LYS A 223 -11.10 7.16 -12.17
N LYS A 224 -11.73 5.98 -12.08
CA LYS A 224 -13.18 5.82 -12.20
C LYS A 224 -13.92 6.50 -11.04
N GLU A 225 -13.32 6.46 -9.85
CA GLU A 225 -13.85 7.13 -8.64
C GLU A 225 -13.55 8.63 -8.58
N GLY A 226 -12.87 9.19 -9.59
CA GLY A 226 -12.49 10.60 -9.60
C GLY A 226 -11.38 10.96 -8.61
N CYS A 227 -10.61 9.98 -8.14
CA CYS A 227 -9.43 10.21 -7.33
C CYS A 227 -8.31 10.85 -8.17
N ALA A 228 -7.51 11.69 -7.51
CA ALA A 228 -6.37 12.37 -8.15
C ALA A 228 -5.05 11.64 -7.88
N VAL A 229 -4.95 10.85 -6.82
CA VAL A 229 -3.70 10.21 -6.42
C VAL A 229 -3.99 8.82 -5.85
N LEU A 230 -3.00 7.96 -5.98
CA LEU A 230 -2.81 6.79 -5.13
C LEU A 230 -1.67 7.10 -4.16
N ALA A 231 -1.76 6.57 -2.95
CA ALA A 231 -0.64 6.58 -2.01
C ALA A 231 -0.37 5.16 -1.53
N THR A 232 0.86 4.88 -1.14
CA THR A 232 1.24 3.70 -0.36
C THR A 232 2.32 4.11 0.61
N GLU A 233 2.37 3.47 1.75
CA GLU A 233 3.48 3.60 2.69
C GLU A 233 4.18 2.25 2.83
N MET A 234 5.51 2.25 2.83
CA MET A 234 6.33 1.03 2.91
C MET A 234 7.69 1.35 3.53
N GLY A 235 8.49 0.33 3.87
CA GLY A 235 9.85 0.57 4.39
C GLY A 235 10.70 1.38 3.40
N SER A 236 11.49 2.37 3.87
CA SER A 236 12.31 3.20 2.97
C SER A 236 13.32 2.39 2.15
N CYS A 237 13.82 1.29 2.71
CA CYS A 237 14.75 0.34 2.10
C CYS A 237 14.09 -0.89 1.49
N ASP A 238 12.76 -0.92 1.36
CA ASP A 238 12.06 -2.03 0.73
C ASP A 238 12.44 -2.11 -0.76
N PRO A 239 12.97 -3.24 -1.27
CA PRO A 239 13.36 -3.36 -2.68
C PRO A 239 12.18 -3.14 -3.64
N MET A 240 10.93 -3.41 -3.20
CA MET A 240 9.73 -3.18 -4.00
C MET A 240 9.49 -1.69 -4.31
N ARG A 241 10.07 -0.77 -3.53
CA ARG A 241 9.94 0.68 -3.76
C ARG A 241 10.32 1.10 -5.18
N SER A 242 11.33 0.44 -5.76
CA SER A 242 11.78 0.69 -7.13
C SER A 242 10.74 0.35 -8.20
N TRP A 243 9.76 -0.49 -7.86
CA TRP A 243 8.70 -0.97 -8.75
C TRP A 243 7.37 -0.24 -8.57
N VAL A 244 7.22 0.56 -7.50
CA VAL A 244 6.01 1.36 -7.27
C VAL A 244 6.11 2.69 -8.02
N PRO A 245 5.27 2.96 -9.04
CA PRO A 245 5.33 4.21 -9.78
C PRO A 245 4.90 5.38 -8.89
N HIS A 246 5.72 6.42 -8.76
CA HIS A 246 5.41 7.57 -7.92
C HIS A 246 6.07 8.86 -8.43
N TRP A 247 5.67 10.00 -7.88
CA TRP A 247 6.32 11.29 -8.09
C TRP A 247 7.08 11.69 -6.82
N GLN A 248 8.40 11.88 -6.94
CA GLN A 248 9.24 12.33 -5.82
C GLN A 248 8.71 13.63 -5.19
N SER A 249 8.23 14.58 -5.99
CA SER A 249 7.71 15.86 -5.51
C SER A 249 6.40 15.79 -4.71
N LEU A 250 5.72 14.64 -4.72
CA LEU A 250 4.52 14.38 -3.91
C LEU A 250 4.75 13.30 -2.85
N SER A 251 5.93 12.68 -2.84
CA SER A 251 6.29 11.57 -1.98
C SER A 251 7.18 12.05 -0.85
N CYS A 252 7.26 11.27 0.23
CA CYS A 252 8.20 11.46 1.33
C CYS A 252 9.16 10.27 1.35
N ASP A 253 10.46 10.53 1.15
CA ASP A 253 11.45 9.47 1.00
C ASP A 253 11.77 8.76 2.32
N GLU A 254 11.69 9.50 3.43
CA GLU A 254 11.92 9.03 4.80
C GLU A 254 11.06 9.83 5.78
N ASP A 255 9.92 9.25 6.16
CA ASP A 255 9.22 9.66 7.37
C ASP A 255 9.94 9.09 8.61
N LEU A 256 9.58 9.53 9.82
CA LEU A 256 10.12 8.97 11.06
C LEU A 256 9.00 8.53 11.99
N TRP A 257 8.96 7.24 12.24
CA TRP A 257 8.14 6.64 13.28
C TRP A 257 8.95 6.55 14.57
N CYS A 258 8.38 7.05 15.65
CA CYS A 258 8.89 6.91 17.00
C CYS A 258 7.94 6.03 17.81
N ILE A 259 8.45 5.09 18.61
CA ILE A 259 7.67 4.15 19.43
C ILE A 259 7.99 4.30 20.91
N LYS A 260 7.03 3.96 21.77
CA LYS A 260 7.21 3.87 23.22
C LYS A 260 6.47 2.66 23.75
N HIS A 261 7.15 1.88 24.59
CA HIS A 261 6.54 0.79 25.35
C HIS A 261 5.86 1.35 26.61
N LEU A 262 4.56 1.11 26.77
CA LEU A 262 3.73 1.67 27.85
C LEU A 262 3.76 0.83 29.14
N CYS A 263 4.18 -0.44 29.06
CA CYS A 263 4.18 -1.42 30.15
C CYS A 263 5.50 -2.21 30.25
N PRO A 264 6.62 -1.58 30.67
CA PRO A 264 7.93 -2.24 30.73
C PRO A 264 8.08 -3.35 31.82
N SER A 265 7.08 -3.54 32.69
CA SER A 265 7.11 -4.51 33.81
C SER A 265 6.44 -5.85 33.51
N SER A 266 5.68 -5.96 32.41
CA SER A 266 5.31 -7.26 31.89
C SER A 266 6.55 -7.89 31.27
N THR A 267 6.97 -9.04 31.76
CA THR A 267 7.95 -9.88 31.05
C THR A 267 7.49 -10.00 29.60
N PRO A 268 8.32 -9.64 28.61
CA PRO A 268 7.93 -9.78 27.22
C PRO A 268 7.51 -11.23 27.01
N GLU A 269 6.25 -11.45 26.66
CA GLU A 269 5.73 -12.78 26.30
C GLU A 269 6.50 -13.25 25.07
N GLU A 270 7.61 -13.97 25.28
CA GLU A 270 8.48 -14.63 24.26
C GLU A 270 8.84 -13.81 23.00
N GLY A 271 8.52 -12.52 22.98
CA GLY A 271 8.49 -11.65 21.82
C GLY A 271 9.45 -10.50 22.03
N LYS A 272 10.42 -10.40 21.14
CA LYS A 272 11.46 -9.36 21.11
C LYS A 272 10.82 -7.97 21.24
N ASP A 273 11.24 -7.17 22.22
CA ASP A 273 10.78 -5.78 22.36
C ASP A 273 10.99 -5.02 21.05
N TRP A 274 9.89 -4.53 20.46
CA TRP A 274 9.93 -3.81 19.18
C TRP A 274 10.77 -2.53 19.26
N CYS A 275 10.89 -1.91 20.43
CA CYS A 275 11.76 -0.74 20.59
C CYS A 275 13.24 -1.07 20.32
N SER A 276 13.61 -2.35 20.42
CA SER A 276 14.97 -2.87 20.33
C SER A 276 15.18 -3.80 19.11
N SER A 277 14.14 -4.05 18.29
CA SER A 277 14.26 -4.91 17.12
C SER A 277 14.96 -4.22 15.96
N ALA A 278 15.79 -4.98 15.23
CA ALA A 278 16.38 -4.52 13.99
C ALA A 278 15.27 -4.20 12.97
N SER A 279 15.43 -3.10 12.24
CA SER A 279 14.44 -2.66 11.25
C SER A 279 14.29 -3.72 10.16
N PRO A 280 13.07 -4.25 9.92
CA PRO A 280 12.82 -5.12 8.79
C PRO A 280 12.90 -4.31 7.49
N SER A 281 13.19 -4.98 6.38
CA SER A 281 13.18 -4.36 5.05
C SER A 281 11.78 -3.98 4.57
N SER A 282 10.75 -4.67 5.07
CA SER A 282 9.34 -4.45 4.74
C SER A 282 8.52 -4.30 6.02
N LEU A 283 7.47 -3.48 5.95
CA LEU A 283 6.56 -3.20 7.04
C LEU A 283 5.12 -3.32 6.52
N PHE A 284 4.20 -3.80 7.36
CA PHE A 284 2.78 -3.78 7.04
C PHE A 284 2.18 -2.49 7.60
N VAL A 285 1.56 -1.69 6.75
CA VAL A 285 0.88 -0.45 7.16
C VAL A 285 -0.62 -0.72 7.20
N ASP A 286 -1.23 -0.50 8.36
CA ASP A 286 -2.67 -0.66 8.53
C ASP A 286 -3.41 0.47 7.79
N PRO A 287 -4.27 0.17 6.80
CA PRO A 287 -4.98 1.21 6.05
C PRO A 287 -5.97 2.02 6.91
N ARG A 288 -6.31 1.57 8.13
CA ARG A 288 -7.18 2.29 9.07
C ARG A 288 -6.49 3.50 9.71
N ASP A 289 -5.17 3.60 9.61
CA ASP A 289 -4.41 4.74 10.11
C ASP A 289 -4.56 6.01 9.24
N PHE A 290 -5.19 5.88 8.05
CA PHE A 290 -5.35 6.95 7.06
C PHE A 290 -6.76 7.57 7.02
#